data_AF-A0AAU8N745-F1
#
_entry.id   AF-A0AAU8N745-F1
#
_cell.length_a   1.000
_cell.length_b   1.000
_cell.length_c   1.000
_cell.angle_alpha   90.00
_cell.angle_beta   90.00
_cell.angle_gamma   90.00
#
_symmetry.space_group_name_H-M   'P 1'
#
loop_
_entity.id
_entity.type
_entity.pdbx_description
1 polymer ?
#
loop_
_entity_poly.entity_id
_entity_poly.type
_entity_poly.pdbx_seq_one_letter_code
_entity_poly.pdbx_strand_id
1 'polypeptide(L)'
;MRKYVTLVLILLIFGSGSIVWYELHDASGQTIHNAALGQGKTDLSALPSEIELYSEGKTLKLPLEDIPEYKNYLLHEEDIQSEIDRTQFVTLDVPSIAEKINLLKYNCGNKDCSTILVKSDGKKNKSLNLPAGIFQDYKLSPDHTKVLIRYAYSEGSQVYKQLAAAIDLQSFQWIGSSSSKLEEQFMLTPTWPIISYYWKDNNHFIIETAALETNEYTALERWFSSEDRNTKKITIKIDASKRLNKYSGAGSQSFE
;
A
#
# COMPACT_ATOMS: atom_id res chain seq x y z
N MET A 1 -13.22 66.33 -16.86
CA MET A 1 -14.64 66.42 -16.44
C MET A 1 -15.52 65.90 -17.57
N ARG A 2 -16.38 64.92 -17.27
CA ARG A 2 -17.57 64.44 -18.01
C ARG A 2 -17.46 64.04 -19.51
N LYS A 3 -17.76 62.74 -19.72
CA LYS A 3 -18.72 62.13 -20.69
C LYS A 3 -18.33 62.04 -22.17
N TYR A 4 -18.11 60.80 -22.64
CA TYR A 4 -18.37 60.32 -24.01
C TYR A 4 -18.97 58.89 -23.90
N VAL A 5 -20.27 58.68 -24.22
CA VAL A 5 -20.88 58.41 -25.54
C VAL A 5 -20.94 56.89 -25.82
N THR A 6 -22.01 56.21 -25.41
CA THR A 6 -23.22 55.75 -26.16
C THR A 6 -23.01 54.57 -27.13
N LEU A 7 -23.66 53.45 -26.77
CA LEU A 7 -24.27 52.36 -27.57
C LEU A 7 -23.86 52.15 -29.03
N VAL A 8 -23.45 50.92 -29.35
CA VAL A 8 -23.43 50.35 -30.70
C VAL A 8 -24.45 49.21 -30.81
N LEU A 9 -25.17 49.25 -31.94
CA LEU A 9 -26.39 48.56 -32.30
C LEU A 9 -26.10 47.36 -33.22
N ILE A 10 -26.75 46.22 -32.92
CA ILE A 10 -27.40 45.24 -33.82
C ILE A 10 -26.74 44.93 -35.19
N LEU A 11 -26.42 43.65 -35.41
CA LEU A 11 -26.45 43.00 -36.73
C LEU A 11 -27.09 41.60 -36.64
N LEU A 12 -28.30 41.52 -37.21
CA LEU A 12 -29.06 40.30 -37.49
C LEU A 12 -28.55 39.65 -38.78
N ILE A 13 -28.36 38.34 -38.80
CA ILE A 13 -28.38 37.54 -40.02
C ILE A 13 -29.31 36.34 -39.80
N PHE A 14 -30.47 36.39 -40.45
CA PHE A 14 -31.34 35.26 -40.71
C PHE A 14 -30.77 34.45 -41.88
N GLY A 15 -30.77 33.12 -41.74
CA GLY A 15 -30.48 32.18 -42.82
C GLY A 15 -31.28 30.90 -42.63
N SER A 16 -32.41 30.83 -43.31
CA SER A 16 -33.35 29.71 -43.43
C SER A 16 -32.81 28.54 -44.25
N GLY A 17 -33.21 27.31 -43.92
CA GLY A 17 -33.06 26.16 -44.80
C GLY A 17 -33.59 24.86 -44.20
N SER A 18 -34.87 24.55 -44.43
CA SER A 18 -35.42 23.19 -44.32
C SER A 18 -35.01 22.36 -45.54
N ILE A 19 -34.90 21.03 -45.41
CA ILE A 19 -35.41 19.99 -46.35
C ILE A 19 -34.83 18.59 -46.00
N VAL A 20 -35.75 17.69 -45.63
CA VAL A 20 -35.97 16.31 -46.12
C VAL A 20 -34.95 15.18 -45.83
N TRP A 21 -35.45 14.23 -45.04
CA TRP A 21 -35.40 12.75 -45.13
C TRP A 21 -34.48 12.08 -46.16
N TYR A 22 -33.70 11.11 -45.67
CA TYR A 22 -33.44 9.85 -46.36
C TYR A 22 -33.71 8.69 -45.40
N GLU A 23 -34.65 7.82 -45.79
CA GLU A 23 -34.72 6.43 -45.35
C GLU A 23 -33.45 5.70 -45.82
N LEU A 24 -32.93 4.78 -44.99
CA LEU A 24 -32.10 3.69 -45.49
C LEU A 24 -32.58 2.37 -44.90
N HIS A 25 -32.84 1.44 -45.81
CA HIS A 25 -33.24 0.06 -45.61
C HIS A 25 -32.13 -0.79 -44.95
N ASP A 26 -32.62 -1.69 -44.09
CA ASP A 26 -32.20 -3.05 -43.73
C ASP A 26 -30.85 -3.67 -44.18
N ALA A 27 -30.37 -4.48 -43.23
CA ALA A 27 -29.73 -5.79 -43.40
C ALA A 27 -28.28 -5.89 -43.92
N SER A 28 -27.34 -5.92 -42.97
CA SER A 28 -26.30 -6.97 -42.86
C SER A 28 -25.89 -7.03 -41.38
N GLY A 29 -26.05 -8.13 -40.66
CA GLY A 29 -25.29 -9.37 -40.85
C GLY A 29 -24.15 -9.37 -39.84
N GLN A 30 -24.36 -10.07 -38.71
CA GLN A 30 -23.37 -10.70 -37.80
C GLN A 30 -21.98 -10.04 -37.74
N THR A 31 -21.48 -9.57 -36.60
CA THR A 31 -21.16 -10.40 -35.43
C THR A 31 -20.85 -9.43 -34.29
N ILE A 32 -21.61 -9.49 -33.20
CA ILE A 32 -21.18 -8.86 -31.96
C ILE A 32 -19.94 -9.63 -31.53
N HIS A 33 -18.76 -9.05 -31.76
CA HIS A 33 -17.57 -9.41 -31.01
C HIS A 33 -17.90 -9.11 -29.55
N ASN A 34 -18.30 -10.15 -28.82
CA ASN A 34 -18.18 -10.19 -27.39
C ASN A 34 -16.70 -9.90 -27.11
N ALA A 35 -16.39 -8.67 -26.72
CA ALA A 35 -15.18 -8.38 -25.97
C ALA A 35 -15.34 -9.13 -24.65
N ALA A 36 -14.92 -10.39 -24.66
CA ALA A 36 -14.64 -11.13 -23.45
C ALA A 36 -13.59 -10.30 -22.71
N LEU A 37 -14.00 -9.68 -21.61
CA LEU A 37 -13.11 -9.35 -20.50
C LEU A 37 -12.51 -10.69 -20.06
N GLY A 38 -11.38 -11.05 -20.66
CA GLY A 38 -10.56 -12.15 -20.19
C GLY A 38 -10.00 -11.75 -18.84
N GLN A 39 -10.68 -12.12 -17.77
CA GLN A 39 -9.97 -12.39 -16.52
C GLN A 39 -9.09 -13.60 -16.81
N GLY A 40 -7.81 -13.35 -17.09
CA GLY A 40 -6.79 -14.38 -17.21
C GLY A 40 -6.61 -15.07 -15.86
N LYS A 41 -7.46 -16.05 -15.55
CA LYS A 41 -7.17 -16.99 -14.47
C LYS A 41 -6.12 -17.95 -14.98
N THR A 42 -4.90 -17.80 -14.49
CA THR A 42 -3.83 -18.73 -14.79
C THR A 42 -4.11 -20.05 -14.09
N ASP A 43 -3.94 -21.16 -14.81
CA ASP A 43 -4.15 -22.50 -14.25
C ASP A 43 -3.13 -22.77 -13.13
N LEU A 44 -3.58 -23.41 -12.04
CA LEU A 44 -2.73 -23.81 -10.92
C LEU A 44 -1.54 -24.66 -11.37
N SER A 45 -1.70 -25.42 -12.46
CA SER A 45 -0.64 -26.25 -13.04
C SER A 45 0.52 -25.45 -13.65
N ALA A 46 0.30 -24.16 -13.97
CA ALA A 46 1.30 -23.27 -14.54
C ALA A 46 2.18 -22.60 -13.47
N LEU A 47 1.78 -22.65 -12.20
CA LEU A 47 2.59 -22.10 -11.11
C LEU A 47 3.78 -23.02 -10.78
N PRO A 48 4.98 -22.47 -10.55
CA PRO A 48 6.10 -23.26 -10.07
C PRO A 48 5.88 -23.71 -8.62
N SER A 49 6.42 -24.87 -8.26
CA SER A 49 6.38 -25.35 -6.86
C SER A 49 7.30 -24.56 -5.94
N GLU A 50 8.40 -24.01 -6.48
CA GLU A 50 9.39 -23.18 -5.80
C GLU A 50 9.69 -21.94 -6.67
N ILE A 51 9.82 -20.79 -6.02
CA ILE A 51 10.26 -19.54 -6.66
C ILE A 51 11.71 -19.25 -6.26
N GLU A 52 12.48 -18.71 -7.19
CA GLU A 52 13.83 -18.21 -6.95
C GLU A 52 13.85 -16.70 -7.19
N LEU A 53 14.07 -15.94 -6.12
CA LEU A 53 14.07 -14.48 -6.14
C LEU A 53 15.50 -13.95 -6.11
N TYR A 54 15.76 -12.88 -6.86
CA TYR A 54 17.06 -12.24 -6.97
C TYR A 54 16.97 -10.77 -6.56
N SER A 55 17.74 -10.36 -5.56
CA SER A 55 17.75 -8.97 -5.06
C SER A 55 19.13 -8.63 -4.52
N GLU A 56 19.71 -7.51 -4.96
CA GLU A 56 21.01 -7.00 -4.49
C GLU A 56 22.14 -8.07 -4.48
N GLY A 57 22.18 -8.92 -5.51
CA GLY A 57 23.20 -9.98 -5.64
C GLY A 57 22.99 -11.18 -4.69
N LYS A 58 21.86 -11.23 -3.98
CA LYS A 58 21.44 -12.35 -3.15
C LYS A 58 20.34 -13.14 -3.85
N THR A 59 20.30 -14.44 -3.55
CA THR A 59 19.28 -15.36 -4.03
C THR A 59 18.49 -15.91 -2.85
N LEU A 60 17.17 -15.99 -3.01
CA LEU A 60 16.24 -16.54 -2.05
C LEU A 60 15.33 -17.55 -2.73
N LYS A 61 15.35 -18.80 -2.26
CA LYS A 61 14.49 -19.88 -2.74
C LYS A 61 13.38 -20.14 -1.74
N LEU A 62 12.13 -20.16 -2.21
CA LEU A 62 10.96 -20.35 -1.36
C LEU A 62 9.95 -21.29 -2.04
N PRO A 63 9.49 -22.34 -1.36
CA PRO A 63 8.31 -23.09 -1.78
C PRO A 63 7.10 -22.14 -1.89
N LEU A 64 6.43 -22.14 -3.03
CA LEU A 64 5.32 -21.21 -3.28
C LEU A 64 4.12 -21.50 -2.36
N GLU A 65 3.93 -22.76 -1.96
CA GLU A 65 2.88 -23.17 -1.02
C GLU A 65 3.03 -22.56 0.39
N ASP A 66 4.24 -22.16 0.79
CA ASP A 66 4.48 -21.55 2.10
C ASP A 66 4.14 -20.03 2.11
N ILE A 67 3.77 -19.47 0.96
CA ILE A 67 3.46 -18.04 0.78
C ILE A 67 2.11 -17.91 0.04
N PRO A 68 1.01 -18.32 0.68
CA PRO A 68 -0.28 -18.49 0.01
C PRO A 68 -0.80 -17.20 -0.64
N GLU A 69 -0.53 -16.03 -0.08
CA GLU A 69 -0.94 -14.75 -0.66
C GLU A 69 -0.15 -14.37 -1.90
N TYR A 70 1.14 -14.67 -1.94
CA TYR A 70 1.94 -14.48 -3.14
C TYR A 70 1.54 -15.48 -4.22
N LYS A 71 1.28 -16.74 -3.84
CA LYS A 71 0.69 -17.75 -4.73
C LYS A 71 -0.64 -17.27 -5.31
N ASN A 72 -1.53 -16.76 -4.48
CA ASN A 72 -2.83 -16.25 -4.92
C ASN A 72 -2.69 -15.04 -5.84
N TYR A 73 -1.74 -14.14 -5.56
CA TYR A 73 -1.40 -13.05 -6.45
C TYR A 73 -1.02 -13.56 -7.84
N LEU A 74 -0.03 -14.46 -7.94
CA LEU A 74 0.45 -15.00 -9.22
C LEU A 74 -0.63 -15.73 -10.05
N LEU A 75 -1.68 -16.27 -9.42
CA LEU A 75 -2.80 -16.89 -10.15
C LEU A 75 -3.62 -15.92 -10.99
N HIS A 76 -3.54 -14.62 -10.69
CA HIS A 76 -4.29 -13.57 -11.37
C HIS A 76 -3.42 -12.77 -12.35
N GLU A 77 -2.17 -13.18 -12.53
CA GLU A 77 -1.21 -12.50 -13.39
C GLU A 77 -1.05 -13.26 -14.71
N GLU A 78 -0.98 -12.49 -15.81
CA GLU A 78 -0.81 -13.05 -17.16
C GLU A 78 0.62 -13.56 -17.39
N ASP A 79 1.62 -12.87 -16.84
CA ASP A 79 3.04 -13.21 -16.96
C ASP A 79 3.65 -13.45 -15.59
N ILE A 80 3.48 -14.69 -15.09
CA ILE A 80 3.99 -15.14 -13.80
C ILE A 80 5.50 -14.92 -13.67
N GLN A 81 6.28 -15.26 -14.70
CA GLN A 81 7.73 -15.20 -14.61
C GLN A 81 8.19 -13.74 -14.49
N SER A 82 7.60 -12.85 -15.28
CA SER A 82 7.89 -11.41 -15.15
C SER A 82 7.53 -10.86 -13.78
N GLU A 83 6.48 -11.35 -13.11
CA GLU A 83 6.14 -10.94 -11.74
C GLU A 83 7.09 -11.52 -10.68
N ILE A 84 7.55 -12.76 -10.86
CA ILE A 84 8.61 -13.35 -10.03
C ILE A 84 9.91 -12.57 -10.19
N ASP A 85 10.32 -12.27 -11.41
CA ASP A 85 11.56 -11.54 -11.72
C ASP A 85 11.54 -10.10 -11.18
N ARG A 86 10.36 -9.47 -11.13
CA ARG A 86 10.16 -8.13 -10.55
C ARG A 86 10.05 -8.14 -9.03
N THR A 87 9.86 -9.31 -8.41
CA THR A 87 9.74 -9.42 -6.96
C THR A 87 11.09 -9.22 -6.30
N GLN A 88 11.17 -8.21 -5.42
CA GLN A 88 12.37 -7.88 -4.68
C GLN A 88 12.28 -8.39 -3.25
N PHE A 89 13.42 -8.53 -2.58
CA PHE A 89 13.43 -8.82 -1.15
C PHE A 89 14.54 -8.08 -0.41
N VAL A 90 14.30 -7.86 0.88
CA VAL A 90 15.27 -7.33 1.84
C VAL A 90 15.35 -8.30 3.02
N THR A 91 16.54 -8.76 3.36
CA THR A 91 16.76 -9.56 4.58
C THR A 91 16.89 -8.62 5.78
N LEU A 92 16.06 -8.84 6.81
CA LEU A 92 16.19 -8.16 8.09
C LEU A 92 17.33 -8.82 8.87
N ASP A 93 18.28 -8.01 9.34
CA ASP A 93 19.36 -8.48 10.21
C ASP A 93 18.86 -8.53 11.65
N VAL A 94 18.50 -9.73 12.13
CA VAL A 94 17.87 -9.93 13.44
C VAL A 94 18.73 -10.88 14.29
N PRO A 95 19.75 -10.38 15.01
CA PRO A 95 20.73 -11.24 15.70
C PRO A 95 20.14 -12.16 16.78
N SER A 96 18.97 -11.83 17.33
CA SER A 96 18.32 -12.62 18.38
C SER A 96 17.48 -13.78 17.84
N ILE A 97 17.38 -13.95 16.52
CA ILE A 97 16.60 -14.99 15.85
C ILE A 97 17.51 -15.75 14.89
N ALA A 98 17.51 -17.08 14.98
CA ALA A 98 18.37 -17.92 14.13
C ALA A 98 17.81 -18.04 12.70
N GLU A 99 16.50 -18.00 12.56
CA GLU A 99 15.81 -18.01 11.27
C GLU A 99 16.04 -16.72 10.48
N LYS A 100 16.18 -16.85 9.15
CA LYS A 100 16.25 -15.69 8.26
C LYS A 100 14.87 -15.07 8.14
N ILE A 101 14.81 -13.75 8.28
CA ILE A 101 13.58 -12.98 8.09
C ILE A 101 13.76 -12.11 6.84
N ASN A 102 12.92 -12.32 5.83
CA ASN A 102 12.95 -11.60 4.56
C ASN A 102 11.64 -10.83 4.36
N LEU A 103 11.74 -9.58 3.96
CA LEU A 103 10.63 -8.77 3.51
C LEU A 103 10.56 -8.85 1.98
N LEU A 104 9.54 -9.53 1.45
CA LEU A 104 9.25 -9.57 0.03
C LEU A 104 8.46 -8.32 -0.38
N LYS A 105 8.77 -7.80 -1.57
CA LYS A 105 8.08 -6.68 -2.23
C LYS A 105 7.68 -7.14 -3.62
N TYR A 106 6.38 -7.16 -3.89
CA TYR A 106 5.80 -7.64 -5.14
C TYR A 106 4.64 -6.74 -5.58
N ASN A 107 4.11 -6.95 -6.79
CA ASN A 107 3.07 -6.11 -7.38
C ASN A 107 3.43 -4.61 -7.33
N CYS A 108 4.67 -4.26 -7.69
CA CYS A 108 5.25 -2.95 -7.40
C CYS A 108 4.84 -1.82 -8.38
N GLY A 109 3.73 -1.96 -9.12
CA GLY A 109 3.33 -1.12 -10.26
C GLY A 109 3.67 0.38 -10.18
N ASN A 110 2.70 1.23 -9.82
CA ASN A 110 2.89 2.69 -9.78
C ASN A 110 3.47 3.22 -8.45
N LYS A 111 4.42 2.46 -7.84
CA LYS A 111 5.16 2.72 -6.57
C LYS A 111 4.60 2.09 -5.29
N ASP A 112 3.38 1.57 -5.32
CA ASP A 112 2.78 0.87 -4.18
C ASP A 112 3.06 -0.63 -4.34
N CYS A 113 4.05 -1.15 -3.59
CA CYS A 113 4.30 -2.59 -3.54
C CYS A 113 3.43 -3.25 -2.46
N SER A 114 2.89 -4.42 -2.79
CA SER A 114 2.48 -5.37 -1.77
C SER A 114 3.72 -5.91 -1.04
N THR A 115 3.56 -6.22 0.25
CA THR A 115 4.68 -6.74 1.05
C THR A 115 4.27 -7.91 1.91
N ILE A 116 5.17 -8.89 2.02
CA ILE A 116 5.02 -10.09 2.85
C ILE A 116 6.30 -10.28 3.65
N LEU A 117 6.17 -10.52 4.95
CA LEU A 117 7.28 -10.97 5.77
C LEU A 117 7.37 -12.49 5.72
N VAL A 118 8.55 -13.04 5.46
CA VAL A 118 8.81 -14.49 5.42
C VAL A 118 9.89 -14.83 6.42
N LYS A 119 9.61 -15.77 7.33
CA LYS A 119 10.59 -16.36 8.25
C LYS A 119 10.93 -17.77 7.80
N SER A 120 12.23 -18.07 7.68
CA SER A 120 12.74 -19.33 7.16
C SER A 120 13.87 -19.91 8.03
N ASP A 121 13.76 -21.19 8.38
CA ASP A 121 14.83 -21.99 9.00
C ASP A 121 15.63 -22.83 7.98
N GLY A 122 15.36 -22.63 6.67
CA GLY A 122 15.93 -23.41 5.57
C GLY A 122 15.20 -24.72 5.26
N LYS A 123 14.18 -25.11 6.04
CA LYS A 123 13.33 -26.28 5.79
C LYS A 123 11.85 -25.94 5.74
N LYS A 124 11.40 -25.01 6.58
CA LYS A 124 10.02 -24.55 6.67
C LYS A 124 9.99 -23.03 6.61
N ASN A 125 8.98 -22.50 5.95
CA ASN A 125 8.75 -21.07 5.90
C ASN A 125 7.42 -20.73 6.58
N LYS A 126 7.35 -19.54 7.16
CA LYS A 126 6.12 -18.91 7.61
C LYS A 126 6.03 -17.55 6.94
N SER A 127 4.86 -17.22 6.42
CA SER A 127 4.57 -15.92 5.81
C SER A 127 3.58 -15.13 6.67
N LEU A 128 3.73 -13.81 6.67
CA LEU A 128 2.84 -12.87 7.32
C LEU A 128 2.63 -11.68 6.38
N ASN A 129 1.40 -11.53 5.88
CA ASN A 129 1.07 -10.39 5.04
C ASN A 129 1.20 -9.11 5.81
N LEU A 130 1.64 -8.07 5.14
CA LEU A 130 1.80 -6.73 5.69
C LEU A 130 0.75 -5.77 5.09
N PRO A 131 0.52 -4.59 5.70
CA PRO A 131 -0.37 -3.58 5.16
C PRO A 131 -0.06 -3.29 3.69
N ALA A 132 -1.10 -3.19 2.86
CA ALA A 132 -0.96 -2.62 1.52
C ALA A 132 -0.60 -1.14 1.66
N GLY A 133 0.49 -0.68 1.05
CA GLY A 133 0.92 0.72 1.08
C GLY A 133 2.40 0.85 0.66
N ILE A 134 2.90 2.08 0.59
CA ILE A 134 4.30 2.34 0.26
C ILE A 134 5.16 1.96 1.46
N PHE A 135 5.84 0.82 1.41
CA PHE A 135 6.88 0.48 2.39
C PHE A 135 7.96 1.58 2.39
N GLN A 136 8.24 2.15 3.56
CA GLN A 136 9.30 3.16 3.69
C GLN A 136 10.55 2.60 4.35
N ASP A 137 10.42 2.07 5.56
CA ASP A 137 11.52 1.54 6.34
C ASP A 137 11.02 0.65 7.49
N TYR A 138 11.96 0.09 8.25
CA TYR A 138 11.70 -0.66 9.46
C TYR A 138 12.69 -0.32 10.58
N LYS A 139 12.31 -0.59 11.83
CA LYS A 139 13.17 -0.47 13.02
C LYS A 139 12.98 -1.66 13.95
N LEU A 140 14.08 -2.30 14.33
CA LEU A 140 14.07 -3.39 15.31
C LEU A 140 14.01 -2.85 16.74
N SER A 141 13.33 -3.58 17.62
CA SER A 141 13.35 -3.30 19.06
C SER A 141 14.78 -3.45 19.62
N PRO A 142 15.08 -2.85 20.78
CA PRO A 142 16.41 -2.96 21.41
C PRO A 142 16.87 -4.41 21.65
N ASP A 143 15.94 -5.32 21.94
CA ASP A 143 16.20 -6.77 22.08
C ASP A 143 16.12 -7.57 20.76
N HIS A 144 15.86 -6.88 19.65
CA HIS A 144 15.64 -7.44 18.31
C HIS A 144 14.51 -8.48 18.21
N THR A 145 13.63 -8.59 19.20
CA THR A 145 12.52 -9.56 19.18
C THR A 145 11.30 -9.04 18.43
N LYS A 146 11.26 -7.75 18.10
CA LYS A 146 10.13 -7.09 17.45
C LYS A 146 10.62 -6.16 16.34
N VAL A 147 9.74 -5.91 15.39
CA VAL A 147 9.97 -4.92 14.32
C VAL A 147 8.80 -3.96 14.24
N LEU A 148 9.12 -2.68 14.06
CA LEU A 148 8.19 -1.67 13.57
C LEU A 148 8.43 -1.48 12.08
N ILE A 149 7.36 -1.51 11.29
CA ILE A 149 7.42 -1.27 9.85
C ILE A 149 6.54 -0.07 9.53
N ARG A 150 7.10 0.90 8.82
CA ARG A 150 6.39 2.13 8.45
C ARG A 150 5.91 2.06 7.00
N TYR A 151 4.63 2.37 6.83
CA TYR A 151 3.97 2.48 5.53
C TYR A 151 3.45 3.89 5.30
N ALA A 152 3.50 4.33 4.05
CA ALA A 152 2.93 5.60 3.59
C ALA A 152 1.81 5.38 2.56
N TYR A 153 0.89 6.33 2.55
CA TYR A 153 -0.31 6.34 1.72
C TYR A 153 -0.44 7.74 1.15
N SER A 154 -0.31 7.87 -0.18
CA SER A 154 -0.50 9.15 -0.83
C SER A 154 -1.97 9.54 -0.80
N GLU A 155 -2.24 10.77 -0.41
CA GLU A 155 -3.53 11.42 -0.54
C GLU A 155 -3.32 12.67 -1.41
N GLY A 156 -3.77 12.61 -2.66
CA GLY A 156 -3.41 13.63 -3.65
C GLY A 156 -1.91 13.63 -3.99
N SER A 157 -1.37 14.80 -4.33
CA SER A 157 0.02 14.94 -4.81
C SER A 157 1.02 15.33 -3.71
N GLN A 158 0.56 15.83 -2.56
CA GLN A 158 1.41 16.44 -1.54
C GLN A 158 1.25 15.84 -0.14
N VAL A 159 0.11 15.22 0.16
CA VAL A 159 -0.16 14.69 1.49
C VAL A 159 0.20 13.21 1.54
N TYR A 160 0.94 12.84 2.58
CA TYR A 160 1.22 11.45 2.91
C TYR A 160 0.71 11.16 4.32
N LYS A 161 -0.21 10.21 4.41
CA LYS A 161 -0.64 9.60 5.68
C LYS A 161 0.20 8.37 5.93
N GLN A 162 0.54 8.10 7.18
CA GLN A 162 1.40 6.98 7.52
C GLN A 162 0.81 6.17 8.66
N LEU A 163 1.27 4.92 8.76
CA LEU A 163 1.08 4.06 9.91
C LEU A 163 2.38 3.33 10.24
N ALA A 164 2.52 2.89 11.48
CA ALA A 164 3.62 2.07 11.96
C ALA A 164 3.06 0.79 12.56
N ALA A 165 3.30 -0.34 11.89
CA ALA A 165 2.78 -1.63 12.30
C ALA A 165 3.84 -2.41 13.09
N ALA A 166 3.45 -3.04 14.20
CA ALA A 166 4.36 -3.77 15.09
C ALA A 166 4.18 -5.29 14.95
N ILE A 167 5.28 -6.02 14.86
CA ILE A 167 5.28 -7.49 14.72
C ILE A 167 6.22 -8.10 15.76
N ASP A 168 5.76 -9.16 16.41
CA ASP A 168 6.57 -10.05 17.24
C ASP A 168 7.25 -11.06 16.33
N LEU A 169 8.58 -11.00 16.25
CA LEU A 169 9.35 -11.82 15.32
C LEU A 169 9.52 -13.27 15.83
N GLN A 170 9.42 -13.49 17.14
CA GLN A 170 9.47 -14.83 17.74
C GLN A 170 8.18 -15.59 17.44
N SER A 171 7.04 -15.02 17.83
CA SER A 171 5.73 -15.64 17.57
C SER A 171 5.28 -15.50 16.11
N PHE A 172 5.87 -14.55 15.38
CA PHE A 172 5.57 -14.22 13.99
C PHE A 172 4.11 -13.75 13.80
N GLN A 173 3.69 -12.83 14.67
CA GLN A 173 2.33 -12.31 14.74
C GLN A 173 2.34 -10.79 14.93
N TRP A 174 1.26 -10.14 14.50
CA TRP A 174 1.02 -8.73 14.75
C TRP A 174 0.87 -8.45 16.24
N ILE A 175 1.34 -7.28 16.70
CA ILE A 175 1.18 -6.81 18.07
C ILE A 175 0.19 -5.65 18.08
N GLY A 176 -0.88 -5.78 18.86
CA GLY A 176 -1.85 -4.70 19.08
C GLY A 176 -1.34 -3.61 20.04
N SER A 177 -2.06 -2.49 20.09
CA SER A 177 -1.82 -1.41 21.05
C SER A 177 -2.53 -1.69 22.39
N SER A 178 -1.92 -1.26 23.50
CA SER A 178 -2.61 -1.07 24.80
C SER A 178 -2.79 0.41 25.16
N SER A 179 -2.54 1.30 24.20
CA SER A 179 -2.63 2.75 24.39
C SER A 179 -4.08 3.23 24.25
N SER A 180 -4.30 4.54 24.37
CA SER A 180 -5.60 5.14 24.07
C SER A 180 -5.96 4.96 22.59
N LYS A 181 -7.24 5.20 22.27
CA LYS A 181 -7.78 5.08 20.92
C LYS A 181 -7.01 5.93 19.88
N LEU A 182 -6.51 7.09 20.28
CA LEU A 182 -5.75 7.97 19.37
C LEU A 182 -4.38 7.39 19.02
N GLU A 183 -3.67 6.84 20.00
CA GLU A 183 -2.37 6.21 19.77
C GLU A 183 -2.49 4.91 18.96
N GLU A 184 -3.58 4.15 19.17
CA GLU A 184 -3.89 2.96 18.39
C GLU A 184 -4.08 3.27 16.89
N GLN A 185 -4.60 4.45 16.54
CA GLN A 185 -4.80 4.83 15.14
C GLN A 185 -3.51 4.83 14.32
N PHE A 186 -2.36 5.18 14.92
CA PHE A 186 -1.06 5.12 14.23
C PHE A 186 -0.62 3.70 13.85
N MET A 187 -1.22 2.67 14.47
CA MET A 187 -0.90 1.27 14.18
C MET A 187 -1.92 0.59 13.28
N LEU A 188 -3.13 1.14 13.16
CA LEU A 188 -4.24 0.51 12.45
C LEU A 188 -4.67 1.27 11.20
N THR A 189 -4.52 2.59 11.14
CA THR A 189 -5.10 3.39 10.07
C THR A 189 -4.11 4.45 9.59
N PRO A 190 -3.94 4.65 8.28
CA PRO A 190 -3.20 5.80 7.77
C PRO A 190 -3.86 7.08 8.29
N THR A 191 -3.17 7.82 9.14
CA THR A 191 -3.77 8.97 9.84
C THR A 191 -2.99 10.24 9.60
N TRP A 192 -1.91 10.44 10.36
CA TRP A 192 -1.04 11.60 10.24
C TRP A 192 0.28 11.21 9.59
N PRO A 193 1.06 12.19 9.10
CA PRO A 193 2.46 11.94 8.78
C PRO A 193 3.23 11.53 10.04
N ILE A 194 4.13 10.57 9.86
CA ILE A 194 5.16 10.14 10.80
C ILE A 194 6.48 10.74 10.29
N ILE A 195 6.88 11.86 10.88
CA ILE A 195 8.14 12.55 10.57
C ILE A 195 9.31 11.64 11.00
N SER A 196 9.26 11.18 12.24
CA SER A 196 10.26 10.29 12.82
C SER A 196 9.59 9.28 13.76
N TYR A 197 10.24 8.13 13.94
CA TYR A 197 9.83 7.13 14.93
C TYR A 197 11.03 6.34 15.43
N TYR A 198 10.95 5.86 16.68
CA TYR A 198 11.99 5.03 17.28
C TYR A 198 11.44 4.27 18.49
N TRP A 199 12.07 3.13 18.80
CA TRP A 199 11.81 2.40 20.02
C TRP A 199 12.37 3.17 21.22
N LYS A 200 11.53 3.38 22.24
CA LYS A 200 11.96 3.89 23.54
C LYS A 200 12.48 2.74 24.42
N ASP A 201 11.79 1.60 24.35
CA ASP A 201 12.13 0.33 25.00
C ASP A 201 11.45 -0.83 24.24
N ASN A 202 11.46 -2.04 24.78
CA ASN A 202 10.90 -3.23 24.10
C ASN A 202 9.37 -3.26 23.98
N ASN A 203 8.66 -2.36 24.67
CA ASN A 203 7.20 -2.29 24.71
C ASN A 203 6.63 -0.89 24.38
N HIS A 204 7.50 0.09 24.15
CA HIS A 204 7.10 1.44 23.80
C HIS A 204 7.90 1.97 22.62
N PHE A 205 7.21 2.66 21.73
CA PHE A 205 7.84 3.44 20.68
C PHE A 205 7.27 4.85 20.65
N ILE A 206 8.07 5.78 20.14
CA ILE A 206 7.71 7.19 20.04
C ILE A 206 7.55 7.50 18.56
N ILE A 207 6.45 8.18 18.22
CA ILE A 207 6.22 8.79 16.92
C ILE A 207 6.28 10.31 17.08
N GLU A 208 6.99 10.97 16.17
CA GLU A 208 6.84 12.39 15.92
C GLU A 208 5.91 12.61 14.72
N THR A 209 4.87 13.41 14.94
CA THR A 209 3.77 13.61 14.00
C THR A 209 3.37 15.09 13.92
N ALA A 210 2.51 15.44 12.96
CA ALA A 210 1.96 16.78 12.85
C ALA A 210 1.19 17.17 14.14
N ALA A 211 1.44 18.38 14.65
CA ALA A 211 0.68 18.92 15.79
C ALA A 211 -0.69 19.46 15.34
N LEU A 212 -1.51 18.56 14.78
CA LEU A 212 -2.88 18.83 14.35
C LEU A 212 -3.87 18.00 15.16
N GLU A 213 -5.05 18.56 15.37
CA GLU A 213 -6.18 17.87 16.01
C GLU A 213 -6.96 17.00 15.00
N THR A 214 -6.76 17.23 13.70
CA THR A 214 -7.44 16.53 12.61
C THR A 214 -6.44 15.98 11.59
N ASN A 215 -6.84 14.93 10.87
CA ASN A 215 -6.11 14.33 9.76
C ASN A 215 -6.78 14.58 8.39
N GLU A 216 -7.67 15.56 8.32
CA GLU A 216 -8.33 15.98 7.08
C GLU A 216 -7.30 16.49 6.04
N TYR A 217 -7.52 16.16 4.78
CA TYR A 217 -6.61 16.48 3.67
C TYR A 217 -6.17 17.95 3.68
N THR A 218 -7.12 18.89 3.74
CA THR A 218 -6.81 20.33 3.65
C THR A 218 -5.99 20.86 4.83
N ALA A 219 -6.13 20.26 6.01
CA ALA A 219 -5.32 20.62 7.18
C ALA A 219 -3.89 20.09 7.03
N LEU A 220 -3.76 18.84 6.55
CA LEU A 220 -2.48 18.22 6.27
C LEU A 220 -1.73 18.93 5.14
N GLU A 221 -2.42 19.26 4.03
CA GLU A 221 -1.84 19.97 2.88
C GLU A 221 -1.25 21.33 3.29
N ARG A 222 -1.99 22.11 4.10
CA ARG A 222 -1.48 23.37 4.66
C ARG A 222 -0.28 23.14 5.57
N TRP A 223 -0.31 22.11 6.40
CA TRP A 223 0.82 21.77 7.27
C TRP A 223 2.05 21.35 6.46
N PHE A 224 1.89 20.55 5.40
CA PHE A 224 2.97 20.21 4.48
C PHE A 224 3.49 21.44 3.71
N SER A 225 2.65 22.42 3.42
CA SER A 225 3.06 23.64 2.72
C SER A 225 3.67 24.72 3.63
N SER A 226 3.58 24.56 4.95
CA SER A 226 4.11 25.51 5.93
C SER A 226 5.64 25.43 6.03
N GLU A 227 6.30 26.58 6.12
CA GLU A 227 7.73 26.67 6.44
C GLU A 227 8.01 26.21 7.88
N ASP A 228 7.14 26.62 8.81
CA ASP A 228 7.18 26.21 10.21
C ASP A 228 6.16 25.08 10.46
N ARG A 229 6.63 23.84 10.36
CA ARG A 229 5.80 22.65 10.60
C ARG A 229 5.85 22.24 12.07
N ASN A 230 4.86 22.69 12.85
CA ASN A 230 4.75 22.27 14.25
C ASN A 230 4.54 20.75 14.37
N THR A 231 5.34 20.08 15.20
CA THR A 231 5.26 18.64 15.48
C THR A 231 4.92 18.37 16.94
N LYS A 232 4.38 17.17 17.21
CA LYS A 232 4.19 16.63 18.55
C LYS A 232 4.74 15.21 18.63
N LYS A 233 5.16 14.79 19.83
CA LYS A 233 5.60 13.42 20.10
C LYS A 233 4.52 12.65 20.84
N ILE A 234 4.25 11.44 20.39
CA ILE A 234 3.28 10.52 20.99
C ILE A 234 4.02 9.25 21.37
N THR A 235 3.78 8.74 22.59
CA THR A 235 4.33 7.45 23.03
C THR A 235 3.26 6.39 22.90
N ILE A 236 3.55 5.34 22.14
CA ILE A 236 2.65 4.22 21.93
C ILE A 236 3.18 3.01 22.68
N LYS A 237 2.35 2.47 23.56
CA LYS A 237 2.56 1.21 24.26
C LYS A 237 1.93 0.06 23.47
N ILE A 238 2.75 -0.91 23.09
CA ILE A 238 2.29 -2.16 22.48
C ILE A 238 2.02 -3.22 23.54
N ASP A 239 1.17 -4.18 23.19
CA ASP A 239 0.76 -5.26 24.09
C ASP A 239 0.98 -6.62 23.44
N ALA A 240 2.07 -7.28 23.82
CA ALA A 240 2.41 -8.61 23.33
C ALA A 240 1.40 -9.70 23.76
N SER A 241 0.47 -9.42 24.67
CA SER A 241 -0.66 -10.32 24.93
C SER A 241 -1.75 -10.22 23.85
N LYS A 242 -1.84 -9.08 23.15
CA LYS A 242 -2.77 -8.84 22.03
C LYS A 242 -2.12 -9.20 20.69
N ARG A 243 -1.71 -10.46 20.54
CA ARG A 243 -1.17 -10.97 19.27
C ARG A 243 -2.30 -11.27 18.30
N LEU A 244 -2.16 -10.83 17.05
CA LEU A 244 -3.16 -11.03 16.00
C LEU A 244 -2.56 -11.85 14.84
N ASN A 245 -3.33 -12.82 14.36
CA ASN A 245 -2.96 -13.65 13.20
C ASN A 245 -3.19 -12.93 11.86
N LYS A 246 -3.94 -11.84 11.87
CA LYS A 246 -4.23 -11.00 10.70
C LYS A 246 -4.09 -9.54 11.09
N TYR A 247 -3.61 -8.73 10.15
CA TYR A 247 -3.61 -7.29 10.31
C TYR A 247 -5.06 -6.78 10.29
N SER A 248 -5.47 -6.07 11.33
CA SER A 248 -6.84 -5.56 11.49
C SER A 248 -7.00 -4.09 11.08
N GLY A 249 -5.98 -3.50 10.48
CA GLY A 249 -5.97 -2.10 10.06
C GLY A 249 -6.45 -1.87 8.63
N ALA A 250 -6.63 -0.60 8.25
CA ALA A 250 -6.93 -0.20 6.89
C ALA A 250 -5.81 -0.64 5.94
N GLY A 251 -6.17 -1.19 4.78
CA GLY A 251 -5.23 -1.79 3.83
C GLY A 251 -4.99 -3.29 4.03
N SER A 252 -5.87 -4.02 4.74
CA SER A 252 -5.88 -5.49 4.68
C SER A 252 -6.12 -5.92 3.23
N GLN A 253 -5.17 -6.63 2.63
CA GLN A 253 -5.31 -7.15 1.28
C GLN A 253 -6.42 -8.23 1.27
N SER A 254 -7.57 -7.89 0.71
CA SER A 254 -8.56 -8.86 0.24
C SER A 254 -8.42 -8.95 -1.27
N PHE A 255 -7.93 -10.08 -1.75
CA PHE A 255 -8.14 -10.46 -3.15
C PHE A 255 -9.56 -11.02 -3.23
N GLU A 256 -10.48 -10.26 -3.82
CA GLU A 256 -11.81 -10.76 -4.26
C GLU A 256 -11.77 -11.12 -5.74
#